data_AF-A0A7W3T8S9-F1
#
_entry.id   AF-A0A7W3T8S9-F1
#
_cell.length_a   1.000
_cell.length_b   1.000
_cell.length_c   1.000
_cell.angle_alpha   90.00
_cell.angle_beta   90.00
_cell.angle_gamma   90.00
#
_symmetry.space_group_name_H-M   'P 1'
#
loop_
_entity.id
_entity.type
_entity.pdbx_description
1 polymer ?
#
loop_
_entity_poly.entity_id
_entity_poly.type
_entity_poly.pdbx_seq_one_letter_code
_entity_poly.pdbx_strand_id
1 'polypeptide(L)'
;MEAVIGPDGVVARVVRDRPRVVTVPLCVSHTAHLVPGPGVVDPATGGAALGDPDRSRRAAVGEAVERLCGNAPPDPAGAAEPLRSRDELARAGRSALDPRTLALYAPEQYAARGFPFVPFERDLPVTWTTGRDLHRDTELLVPASLVWVNRPRDPRRPEPPVHHPPLAGTAADPDPD
;
A
#
# COMPACT_ATOMS: atom_id res chain seq x y z
N MET A 1 -10.71 10.66 -16.70
CA MET A 1 -11.20 9.26 -16.68
C MET A 1 -10.95 8.52 -17.98
N GLU A 2 -11.21 9.13 -19.15
CA GLU A 2 -11.01 8.44 -20.45
C GLU A 2 -9.55 8.04 -20.71
N ALA A 3 -8.55 8.81 -20.23
CA ALA A 3 -7.15 8.41 -20.33
C ALA A 3 -6.75 7.24 -19.40
N VAL A 4 -7.57 6.94 -18.37
CA VAL A 4 -7.32 5.89 -17.37
C VAL A 4 -8.05 4.59 -17.75
N ILE A 5 -9.17 4.71 -18.48
CA ILE A 5 -10.03 3.59 -18.87
C ILE A 5 -9.91 3.34 -20.38
N GLY A 6 -9.41 2.19 -20.77
CA GLY A 6 -9.24 1.80 -22.18
C GLY A 6 -8.17 0.73 -22.36
N PRO A 7 -7.95 0.25 -23.60
CA PRO A 7 -6.93 -0.77 -23.89
C PRO A 7 -5.50 -0.31 -23.55
N ASP A 8 -5.24 0.99 -23.66
CA ASP A 8 -3.95 1.62 -23.33
C ASP A 8 -3.94 2.26 -21.93
N GLY A 9 -5.05 2.15 -21.18
CA GLY A 9 -5.19 2.65 -19.82
C GLY A 9 -4.82 1.61 -18.76
N VAL A 10 -4.95 1.96 -17.49
CA VAL A 10 -4.73 1.02 -16.37
C VAL A 10 -6.00 0.22 -16.02
N VAL A 11 -7.18 0.76 -16.37
CA VAL A 11 -8.47 0.09 -16.19
C VAL A 11 -9.01 -0.32 -17.57
N ALA A 12 -9.21 -1.62 -17.80
CA ALA A 12 -9.75 -2.13 -19.05
C ALA A 12 -11.24 -1.77 -19.21
N ARG A 13 -12.00 -1.91 -18.12
CA ARG A 13 -13.45 -1.60 -18.09
C ARG A 13 -13.96 -1.45 -16.66
N VAL A 14 -15.09 -0.78 -16.50
CA VAL A 14 -15.81 -0.68 -15.23
C VAL A 14 -17.24 -1.18 -15.43
N VAL A 15 -17.69 -2.09 -14.57
CA VAL A 15 -19.00 -2.75 -14.66
C VAL A 15 -19.80 -2.44 -13.41
N ARG A 16 -21.08 -2.07 -13.55
CA ARG A 16 -21.99 -1.93 -12.42
C ARG A 16 -22.38 -3.30 -11.91
N ASP A 17 -22.22 -3.54 -10.61
CA ASP A 17 -22.58 -4.82 -10.03
C ASP A 17 -24.09 -4.98 -9.96
N ARG A 18 -24.56 -6.21 -10.13
CA ARG A 18 -25.97 -6.59 -10.04
C ARG A 18 -26.09 -7.77 -9.07
N PRO A 19 -26.07 -7.51 -7.75
CA PRO A 19 -26.11 -8.58 -6.77
C PRO A 19 -27.47 -9.29 -6.84
N ARG A 20 -27.47 -10.61 -6.61
CA ARG A 20 -28.70 -11.41 -6.58
C ARG A 20 -29.63 -11.03 -5.42
N VAL A 21 -29.04 -10.52 -4.34
CA VAL A 21 -29.73 -10.04 -3.15
C VAL A 21 -29.30 -8.61 -2.90
N VAL A 22 -30.27 -7.70 -2.79
CA VAL A 22 -30.02 -6.29 -2.50
C VAL A 22 -30.23 -6.06 -1.00
N THR A 23 -29.15 -6.08 -0.22
CA THR A 23 -29.21 -5.83 1.23
C THR A 23 -29.45 -4.36 1.55
N VAL A 24 -28.92 -3.45 0.73
CA VAL A 24 -29.06 -2.00 0.88
C VAL A 24 -29.54 -1.41 -0.45
N PRO A 25 -30.84 -1.04 -0.57
CA PRO A 25 -31.43 -0.58 -1.84
C PRO A 25 -30.74 0.63 -2.48
N LEU A 26 -30.20 1.53 -1.65
CA LEU A 26 -29.46 2.71 -2.10
C LEU A 26 -28.00 2.42 -2.44
N CYS A 27 -27.44 1.28 -2.02
CA CYS A 27 -26.04 0.97 -2.30
C CYS A 27 -25.88 0.62 -3.78
N VAL A 28 -25.10 1.44 -4.48
CA VAL A 28 -24.63 1.16 -5.83
C VAL A 28 -23.16 0.78 -5.73
N SER A 29 -22.77 -0.31 -6.38
CA SER A 29 -21.37 -0.71 -6.49
C SER A 29 -20.97 -0.95 -7.94
N HIS A 30 -19.68 -0.73 -8.21
CA HIS A 30 -19.03 -1.02 -9.47
C HIS A 30 -17.75 -1.80 -9.21
N THR A 31 -17.42 -2.67 -10.16
CA THR A 31 -16.14 -3.37 -10.25
C THR A 31 -15.33 -2.76 -11.39
N ALA A 32 -14.11 -2.29 -11.11
CA ALA A 32 -13.13 -1.93 -12.12
C ALA A 32 -12.23 -3.13 -12.41
N HIS A 33 -12.09 -3.49 -13.68
CA HIS A 33 -11.20 -4.56 -14.14
C HIS A 33 -9.93 -3.95 -14.72
N LEU A 34 -8.77 -4.32 -14.20
CA LEU A 34 -7.49 -3.75 -14.60
C LEU A 34 -6.96 -4.37 -15.90
N VAL A 35 -6.22 -3.61 -16.68
CA VAL A 35 -5.43 -4.16 -17.79
C VAL A 35 -4.29 -4.98 -17.21
N PRO A 36 -4.08 -6.25 -17.61
CA PRO A 36 -2.96 -7.05 -17.09
C PRO A 36 -1.62 -6.39 -17.39
N GLY A 37 -0.73 -6.35 -16.39
CA GLY A 37 0.58 -5.75 -16.54
C GLY A 37 1.42 -5.79 -15.26
N PRO A 38 2.66 -5.30 -15.31
CA PRO A 38 3.52 -5.20 -14.14
C PRO A 38 2.86 -4.38 -13.02
N GLY A 39 2.96 -4.85 -11.78
CA GLY A 39 2.35 -4.19 -10.61
C GLY A 39 0.85 -4.45 -10.41
N VAL A 40 0.18 -5.12 -11.36
CA VAL A 40 -1.22 -5.53 -11.20
C VAL A 40 -1.27 -6.85 -10.45
N VAL A 41 -1.57 -6.78 -9.15
CA VAL A 41 -1.73 -7.96 -8.28
C VAL A 41 -3.21 -8.31 -8.11
N ASP A 42 -4.07 -7.30 -8.00
CA ASP A 42 -5.53 -7.45 -7.95
C ASP A 42 -6.12 -7.17 -9.35
N PRO A 43 -6.65 -8.18 -10.07
CA PRO A 43 -7.18 -7.97 -11.43
C PRO A 43 -8.52 -7.22 -11.45
N ALA A 44 -9.14 -7.06 -10.28
CA ALA A 44 -10.37 -6.29 -10.12
C ALA A 44 -10.40 -5.60 -8.76
N THR A 45 -10.99 -4.41 -8.73
CA THR A 45 -11.17 -3.56 -7.54
C THR A 45 -12.59 -3.04 -7.47
N GLY A 46 -13.03 -2.65 -6.27
CA GLY A 46 -14.41 -2.27 -5.99
C GLY A 46 -14.61 -0.78 -5.78
N GLY A 47 -15.85 -0.33 -5.86
CA GLY A 47 -16.23 1.02 -5.45
C GLY A 47 -17.72 1.13 -5.19
N ALA A 48 -18.10 1.75 -4.07
CA ALA A 48 -19.49 1.85 -3.67
C ALA A 48 -19.89 3.27 -3.25
N ALA A 49 -21.17 3.59 -3.44
CA ALA A 49 -21.77 4.84 -2.98
C ALA A 49 -23.28 4.66 -2.75
N LEU A 50 -23.85 5.53 -1.92
CA LEU A 50 -25.29 5.55 -1.67
C LEU A 50 -25.98 6.48 -2.68
N GLY A 51 -26.87 5.94 -3.50
CA GLY A 51 -27.71 6.69 -4.45
C GLY A 51 -26.97 7.32 -5.63
N ASP A 52 -25.65 7.16 -5.72
CA ASP A 52 -24.79 7.85 -6.69
C ASP A 52 -23.95 6.85 -7.51
N PRO A 53 -24.45 6.42 -8.68
CA PRO A 53 -23.72 5.52 -9.56
C PRO A 53 -22.39 6.10 -10.06
N ASP A 54 -22.32 7.40 -10.31
CA ASP A 54 -21.10 8.03 -10.84
C ASP A 54 -20.00 8.09 -9.79
N ARG A 55 -20.35 8.39 -8.53
CA ARG A 55 -19.42 8.31 -7.39
C ARG A 55 -18.95 6.89 -7.15
N SER A 56 -19.83 5.90 -7.20
CA SER A 56 -19.45 4.49 -7.09
C SER A 56 -18.47 4.08 -8.21
N ARG A 57 -18.73 4.52 -9.45
CA ARG A 57 -17.85 4.26 -10.59
C ARG A 57 -16.49 4.93 -10.43
N ARG A 58 -16.44 6.18 -9.98
CA ARG A 58 -15.17 6.89 -9.69
C ARG A 58 -14.40 6.22 -8.56
N ALA A 59 -15.08 5.78 -7.51
CA ALA A 59 -14.45 5.04 -6.41
C ALA A 59 -13.78 3.75 -6.89
N ALA A 60 -14.43 2.99 -7.78
CA ALA A 60 -13.83 1.77 -8.34
C ALA A 60 -12.57 2.06 -9.16
N VAL A 61 -12.56 3.16 -9.92
CA VAL A 61 -11.37 3.59 -10.65
C VAL A 61 -10.28 4.10 -9.69
N GLY A 62 -10.66 4.83 -8.65
CA GLY A 62 -9.74 5.30 -7.61
C GLY A 62 -9.05 4.15 -6.91
N GLU A 63 -9.81 3.13 -6.48
CA GLU A 63 -9.25 1.92 -5.87
C GLU A 63 -8.29 1.19 -6.84
N ALA A 64 -8.62 1.10 -8.13
CA ALA A 64 -7.71 0.53 -9.13
C ALA A 64 -6.37 1.29 -9.24
N VAL A 65 -6.41 2.63 -9.25
CA VAL A 65 -5.21 3.48 -9.31
C VAL A 65 -4.42 3.38 -8.01
N GLU A 66 -5.08 3.46 -6.87
CA GLU A 66 -4.48 3.29 -5.54
C GLU A 66 -3.70 1.98 -5.45
N ARG A 67 -4.33 0.87 -5.87
CA ARG A 67 -3.73 -0.46 -5.86
C ARG A 67 -2.53 -0.55 -6.79
N LEU A 68 -2.61 0.04 -7.97
CA LEU A 68 -1.47 0.08 -8.88
C LEU A 68 -0.29 0.85 -8.26
N CYS A 69 -0.54 2.05 -7.75
CA CYS A 69 0.49 2.89 -7.13
C CYS A 69 1.13 2.23 -5.90
N GLY A 70 0.34 1.56 -5.05
CA GLY A 70 0.86 0.81 -3.90
C GLY A 70 1.75 -0.39 -4.26
N ASN A 71 1.69 -0.87 -5.52
CA ASN A 71 2.46 -2.01 -6.01
C ASN A 71 3.57 -1.63 -7.01
N ALA A 72 3.64 -0.36 -7.43
CA ALA A 72 4.58 0.15 -8.41
C ALA A 72 5.50 1.19 -7.77
N PRO A 73 6.55 0.78 -7.03
CA PRO A 73 7.52 1.73 -6.50
C PRO A 73 8.16 2.53 -7.66
N PRO A 74 8.30 3.87 -7.52
CA PRO A 74 8.75 4.74 -8.61
C PRO A 74 10.20 4.48 -9.04
N ASP A 75 11.00 3.86 -8.17
CA ASP A 75 12.36 3.44 -8.48
C ASP A 75 12.60 1.97 -8.08
N PRO A 76 12.48 1.02 -9.03
CA PRO A 76 12.84 -0.37 -8.79
C PRO A 76 14.36 -0.58 -8.62
N ALA A 77 15.23 0.37 -8.96
CA ALA A 77 16.66 0.32 -8.66
C ALA A 77 16.96 0.79 -7.22
N GLY A 78 16.11 1.64 -6.64
CA GLY A 78 16.06 1.93 -5.19
C GLY A 78 15.76 0.69 -4.33
N ALA A 79 15.41 -0.44 -4.95
CA ALA A 79 15.47 -1.78 -4.37
C ALA A 79 16.86 -2.15 -3.81
N ALA A 80 17.92 -1.49 -4.29
CA ALA A 80 19.31 -1.74 -3.93
C ALA A 80 19.85 -0.91 -2.75
N GLU A 81 19.05 -0.04 -2.14
CA GLU A 81 19.47 0.67 -0.92
C GLU A 81 19.86 -0.34 0.17
N PRO A 82 21.03 -0.19 0.81
CA PRO A 82 21.46 -1.11 1.84
C PRO A 82 20.48 -1.12 3.00
N LEU A 83 20.21 -2.31 3.54
CA LEU A 83 19.46 -2.45 4.78
C LEU A 83 20.17 -1.65 5.87
N ARG A 84 19.41 -0.86 6.63
CA ARG A 84 19.89 -0.08 7.76
C ARG A 84 18.97 -0.25 8.93
N SER A 85 19.52 -0.29 10.14
CA SER A 85 18.70 -0.17 11.34
C SER A 85 18.40 1.29 11.67
N ARG A 86 17.35 1.52 12.46
CA ARG A 86 17.03 2.88 12.92
C ARG A 86 18.18 3.48 13.71
N ASP A 87 18.90 2.67 14.49
CA ASP A 87 20.03 3.15 15.29
C ASP A 87 21.26 3.49 14.43
N GLU A 88 21.46 2.81 13.30
CA GLU A 88 22.45 3.23 12.30
C GLU A 88 22.11 4.58 11.67
N LEU A 89 20.84 4.79 11.32
CA LEU A 89 20.37 6.05 10.76
C LEU A 89 20.51 7.20 11.77
N ALA A 90 20.16 6.96 13.03
CA ALA A 90 20.34 7.95 14.09
C ALA A 90 21.82 8.32 14.30
N ARG A 91 22.74 7.34 14.29
CA ARG A 91 24.19 7.60 14.35
C ARG A 91 24.71 8.41 13.16
N ALA A 92 24.07 8.28 12.00
CA ALA A 92 24.36 9.06 10.80
C ALA A 92 23.63 10.43 10.76
N GLY A 93 22.91 10.81 11.83
CA GLY A 93 22.17 12.07 11.89
C GLY A 93 20.93 12.12 10.99
N ARG A 94 20.42 10.97 10.54
CA ARG A 94 19.25 10.87 9.67
C ARG A 94 17.99 10.63 10.50
N SER A 95 16.95 11.45 10.29
CA SER A 95 15.64 11.26 10.91
C SER A 95 14.95 10.03 10.33
N ALA A 96 14.46 9.15 11.20
CA ALA A 96 13.78 7.92 10.83
C ALA A 96 12.70 7.57 11.86
N LEU A 97 11.58 7.02 11.40
CA LEU A 97 10.50 6.51 12.23
C LEU A 97 11.06 5.49 13.25
N ASP A 98 10.67 5.61 14.52
CA ASP A 98 11.04 4.62 15.53
C ASP A 98 10.11 3.40 15.39
N PRO A 99 10.62 2.20 15.04
CA PRO A 99 9.78 1.02 14.84
C PRO A 99 8.87 0.70 16.04
N ARG A 100 9.28 1.07 17.25
CA ARG A 100 8.54 0.82 18.50
C ARG A 100 7.30 1.72 18.67
N THR A 101 7.12 2.73 17.82
CA THR A 101 5.89 3.53 17.80
C THR A 101 4.82 2.90 16.92
N LEU A 102 5.14 1.84 16.19
CA LEU A 102 4.18 1.10 15.38
C LEU A 102 3.36 0.15 16.24
N ALA A 103 2.05 0.16 16.04
CA ALA A 103 1.16 -0.85 16.61
C ALA A 103 1.23 -2.14 15.78
N LEU A 104 2.23 -2.97 16.06
CA LEU A 104 2.41 -4.28 15.44
C LEU A 104 1.68 -5.37 16.24
N TYR A 105 2.40 -6.38 16.72
CA TYR A 105 1.82 -7.56 17.36
C TYR A 105 2.11 -7.57 18.86
N ALA A 106 1.21 -8.19 19.62
CA ALA A 106 1.37 -8.38 21.07
C ALA A 106 2.46 -9.42 21.38
N PRO A 107 3.14 -9.36 22.54
CA PRO A 107 4.16 -10.32 22.94
C PRO A 107 3.71 -11.78 22.86
N GLU A 108 2.45 -12.07 23.18
CA GLU A 108 1.87 -13.42 23.15
C GLU A 108 1.72 -13.94 21.71
N GLN A 109 1.51 -13.04 20.73
CA GLN A 109 1.48 -13.42 19.32
C GLN A 109 2.88 -13.79 18.84
N TYR A 110 3.90 -13.01 19.20
CA TYR A 110 5.29 -13.34 18.88
C TYR A 110 5.74 -14.65 19.52
N ALA A 111 5.24 -14.99 20.70
CA ALA A 111 5.53 -16.25 21.37
C ALA A 111 4.77 -17.47 20.78
N ALA A 112 3.76 -17.23 19.93
CA ALA A 112 2.93 -18.30 19.38
C ALA A 112 3.71 -19.16 18.37
N ARG A 113 3.56 -20.48 18.47
CA ARG A 113 4.21 -21.43 17.55
C ARG A 113 3.76 -21.17 16.11
N GLY A 114 4.72 -20.95 15.22
CA GLY A 114 4.45 -20.72 13.80
C GLY A 114 4.04 -19.29 13.45
N PHE A 115 4.12 -18.36 14.40
CA PHE A 115 3.93 -16.94 14.10
C PHE A 115 5.00 -16.48 13.08
N PRO A 116 4.61 -15.86 11.95
CA PRO A 116 5.51 -15.69 10.81
C PRO A 116 6.39 -14.43 10.90
N PHE A 117 6.18 -13.57 11.91
CA PHE A 117 6.85 -12.27 11.99
C PHE A 117 7.79 -12.16 13.20
N VAL A 118 8.82 -11.34 13.03
CA VAL A 118 9.78 -11.00 14.10
C VAL A 118 9.49 -9.61 14.67
N PRO A 119 9.81 -9.34 15.96
CA PRO A 119 9.73 -7.99 16.52
C PRO A 119 10.54 -6.99 15.71
N PHE A 120 9.94 -5.85 15.38
CA PHE A 120 10.63 -4.79 14.65
C PHE A 120 11.28 -3.83 15.65
N GLU A 121 12.50 -4.14 16.05
CA GLU A 121 13.28 -3.33 16.98
C GLU A 121 14.23 -2.36 16.26
N ARG A 122 14.78 -1.39 17.01
CA ARG A 122 15.60 -0.30 16.46
C ARG A 122 16.91 -0.73 15.82
N ASP A 123 17.41 -1.91 16.19
CA ASP A 123 18.63 -2.52 15.70
C ASP A 123 18.41 -3.43 14.48
N LEU A 124 17.15 -3.74 14.15
CA LEU A 124 16.79 -4.59 13.03
C LEU A 124 16.94 -3.84 11.69
N PRO A 125 17.81 -4.31 10.77
CA PRO A 125 18.00 -3.65 9.48
C PRO A 125 16.85 -3.92 8.50
N VAL A 126 16.31 -2.86 7.92
CA VAL A 126 15.26 -2.89 6.87
C VAL A 126 15.58 -1.90 5.76
N THR A 127 14.80 -1.89 4.69
CA THR A 127 14.87 -0.81 3.70
C THR A 127 14.01 0.38 4.12
N TRP A 128 14.48 1.58 3.79
CA TRP A 128 13.84 2.84 4.12
C TRP A 128 13.49 3.64 2.87
N THR A 129 12.47 4.49 2.96
CA THR A 129 12.13 5.48 1.95
C THR A 129 11.74 6.80 2.60
N THR A 130 11.64 7.86 1.81
CA THR A 130 11.22 9.18 2.27
C THR A 130 9.72 9.17 2.57
N GLY A 131 9.36 9.70 3.74
CA GLY A 131 8.01 10.07 4.10
C GLY A 131 7.99 11.50 4.68
N ARG A 132 6.80 11.99 5.01
CA ARG A 132 6.60 13.30 5.63
C ARG A 132 5.84 13.14 6.94
N ASP A 133 6.36 13.74 8.00
CA ASP A 133 5.67 13.91 9.27
C ASP A 133 4.73 15.11 9.14
N LEU A 134 3.43 14.86 9.01
CA LEU A 134 2.42 15.92 8.84
C LEU A 134 2.22 16.77 10.10
N HIS A 135 2.59 16.29 11.29
CA HIS A 135 2.49 17.08 12.52
C HIS A 135 3.59 18.14 12.61
N ARG A 136 4.80 17.78 12.15
CA ARG A 136 5.98 18.67 12.20
C ARG A 136 6.28 19.38 10.88
N ASP A 137 5.63 18.93 9.81
CA ASP A 137 5.93 19.31 8.44
C ASP A 137 7.41 19.08 8.05
N THR A 138 7.92 17.89 8.35
CA THR A 138 9.32 17.53 8.10
C THR A 138 9.45 16.19 7.39
N GLU A 139 10.45 16.07 6.52
CA GLU A 139 10.81 14.78 5.95
C GLU A 139 11.46 13.86 7.00
N LEU A 140 11.13 12.57 6.91
CA LEU A 140 11.78 11.51 7.68
C LEU A 140 11.83 10.23 6.86
N LEU A 141 12.65 9.30 7.29
CA LEU A 141 12.67 7.97 6.71
C LEU A 141 11.61 7.09 7.36
N VAL A 142 10.87 6.37 6.52
CA VAL A 142 9.90 5.35 6.94
C VAL A 142 10.29 3.99 6.37
N PRO A 143 9.97 2.88 7.06
CA PRO A 143 10.20 1.54 6.53
C PRO A 143 9.49 1.37 5.18
N ALA A 144 10.22 0.96 4.15
CA ALA A 144 9.69 0.82 2.79
C ALA A 144 8.56 -0.21 2.71
N SER A 145 8.60 -1.24 3.56
CA SER A 145 7.56 -2.27 3.66
C SER A 145 6.21 -1.73 4.11
N LEU A 146 6.15 -0.54 4.73
CA LEU A 146 4.90 0.12 5.12
C LEU A 146 4.33 1.02 4.01
N VAL A 147 5.10 1.29 2.96
CA VAL A 147 4.71 2.20 1.86
C VAL A 147 4.28 1.43 0.62
N TRP A 148 4.97 0.32 0.31
CA TRP A 148 4.67 -0.48 -0.88
C TRP A 148 4.34 -1.93 -0.53
N VAL A 149 3.25 -2.42 -1.10
CA VAL A 149 2.64 -3.72 -0.76
C VAL A 149 3.39 -4.88 -1.40
N ASN A 150 3.65 -4.80 -2.70
CA ASN A 150 4.35 -5.84 -3.48
C ASN A 150 5.64 -5.31 -4.14
N ARG A 151 6.51 -4.70 -3.33
CA ARG A 151 7.85 -4.31 -3.78
C ARG A 151 8.69 -5.54 -4.15
N PRO A 152 9.42 -5.52 -5.29
CA PRO A 152 10.45 -6.51 -5.58
C PRO A 152 11.52 -6.53 -4.49
N ARG A 153 11.75 -7.70 -3.89
CA ARG A 153 12.82 -7.90 -2.90
C ARG A 153 14.03 -8.53 -3.58
N ASP A 154 15.22 -8.06 -3.25
CA ASP A 154 16.46 -8.71 -3.70
C ASP A 154 16.62 -10.02 -2.92
N PRO A 155 16.54 -11.21 -3.56
CA PRO A 155 16.70 -12.47 -2.85
C PRO A 155 18.10 -12.63 -2.24
N ARG A 156 19.10 -11.86 -2.69
CA ARG A 156 20.45 -11.84 -2.10
C ARG A 156 20.52 -11.01 -0.81
N ARG A 157 19.49 -10.21 -0.52
CA ARG A 157 19.37 -9.35 0.67
C ARG A 157 17.96 -9.50 1.26
N PRO A 158 17.63 -10.68 1.82
CA PRO A 158 16.30 -10.89 2.39
C PRO A 158 16.05 -9.92 3.54
N GLU A 159 14.92 -9.24 3.47
CA GLU A 159 14.45 -8.37 4.55
C GLU A 159 13.71 -9.21 5.60
N PRO A 160 13.87 -8.92 6.90
CA PRO A 160 13.13 -9.60 7.96
C PRO A 160 11.61 -9.43 7.79
N PRO A 161 10.79 -10.49 7.98
CA PRO A 161 9.34 -10.38 7.92
C PRO A 161 8.83 -9.75 9.22
N VAL A 162 8.65 -8.43 9.23
CA VAL A 162 8.22 -7.69 10.43
C VAL A 162 6.70 -7.51 10.56
N HIS A 163 5.99 -7.58 9.43
CA HIS A 163 4.53 -7.43 9.39
C HIS A 163 3.93 -7.97 8.09
N HIS A 164 2.62 -8.22 8.10
CA HIS A 164 1.85 -8.41 6.88
C HIS A 164 1.86 -7.11 6.06
N PRO A 165 1.91 -7.16 4.71
CA PRO A 165 1.79 -5.94 3.88
C PRO A 165 0.55 -5.12 4.28
N PRO A 166 0.71 -3.86 4.72
CA PRO A 166 -0.42 -3.02 5.08
C PRO A 166 -1.06 -2.41 3.83
N LEU A 167 -2.38 -2.37 3.82
CA LEU A 167 -3.18 -1.62 2.84
C LEU A 167 -3.93 -0.46 3.50
N ALA A 168 -3.85 -0.35 4.83
CA ALA A 168 -4.53 0.70 5.55
C ALA A 168 -3.81 2.05 5.30
N GLY A 169 -4.59 3.08 5.01
CA GLY A 169 -4.08 4.44 4.81
C GLY A 169 -3.69 4.78 3.36
N THR A 170 -3.78 3.84 2.42
CA THR A 170 -3.69 4.16 1.00
C THR A 170 -4.99 4.84 0.54
N ALA A 171 -4.85 5.78 -0.40
CA ALA A 171 -5.94 6.52 -1.00
C ALA A 171 -5.55 6.97 -2.41
N ALA A 172 -6.54 7.22 -3.25
CA ALA A 172 -6.37 7.92 -4.51
C ALA A 172 -7.47 8.97 -4.67
N ASP A 173 -7.04 10.18 -5.02
CA ASP A 173 -7.93 11.30 -5.32
C ASP A 173 -7.31 12.11 -6.48
N PRO A 174 -8.12 12.71 -7.38
CA PRO A 174 -7.61 13.67 -8.35
C PRO A 174 -6.95 14.91 -7.72
N ASP A 175 -7.26 15.24 -6.46
CA ASP A 175 -6.66 16.34 -5.69
C ASP A 175 -5.77 15.78 -4.55
N PRO A 176 -4.50 16.21 -4.43
CA PRO A 176 -3.64 15.77 -3.33
C PRO A 176 -4.00 16.30 -1.92
N ASP A 177 -4.90 17.30 -1.80
CA ASP A 177 -5.26 17.99 -0.55
C ASP A 177 -6.63 17.60 0.06
#